data_AF-A0A0S8EQY2-F1
#
_entry.id   AF-A0A0S8EQY2-F1
#
_cell.length_a   1.000
_cell.length_b   1.000
_cell.length_c   1.000
_cell.angle_alpha   90.00
_cell.angle_beta   90.00
_cell.angle_gamma   90.00
#
_symmetry.space_group_name_H-M   'P 1'
#
loop_
_entity.id
_entity.type
_entity.pdbx_description
1 polymer ?
#
loop_
_entity_poly.entity_id
_entity_poly.type
_entity_poly.pdbx_seq_one_letter_code
_entity_poly.pdbx_strand_id
1 'polypeptide(L)'
;MGCGFLAAEIVFDRVTESDLIIESALARVGRPMTPVSVAGVARRTTRRAIRRSTIYAATLPRGCATVVVEGTNLYHCGTTYYQADGKQYVVVYVD
;
A
#
# COMPACT_ATOMS: atom_id res chain seq x y z
N MET A 1 51.75 -33.84 29.07
CA MET A 1 50.97 -33.42 27.87
C MET A 1 50.72 -34.65 27.01
N GLY A 2 50.04 -35.69 27.50
CA GLY A 2 48.57 -35.77 27.51
C GLY A 2 48.06 -35.85 26.06
N CYS A 3 48.16 -37.00 25.39
CA CYS A 3 47.09 -38.02 25.28
C CYS A 3 45.79 -37.43 24.69
N GLY A 4 45.18 -37.92 23.62
CA GLY A 4 45.30 -39.15 22.86
C GLY A 4 43.94 -39.47 22.21
N PHE A 5 43.94 -40.50 21.36
CA PHE A 5 42.81 -41.40 21.07
C PHE A 5 41.59 -40.92 20.24
N LEU A 6 41.61 -41.39 18.98
CA LEU A 6 40.59 -42.12 18.22
C LEU A 6 39.14 -42.23 18.74
N ALA A 7 38.25 -42.09 17.73
CA ALA A 7 36.92 -42.68 17.57
C ALA A 7 35.78 -42.07 18.38
N ALA A 8 34.80 -41.50 17.68
CA ALA A 8 33.49 -42.14 17.48
C ALA A 8 32.56 -41.16 16.75
N GLU A 9 31.92 -41.62 15.68
CA GLU A 9 30.75 -40.95 15.13
C GLU A 9 29.65 -40.91 16.20
N ILE A 10 29.06 -39.74 16.42
CA ILE A 10 27.86 -39.58 17.23
C ILE A 10 26.85 -38.77 16.41
N VAL A 11 26.05 -39.51 15.66
CA VAL A 11 24.59 -39.39 15.49
C VAL A 11 24.04 -37.95 15.43
N PHE A 12 23.67 -37.56 14.22
CA PHE A 12 22.57 -36.62 13.96
C PHE A 12 21.29 -37.16 14.62
N ASP A 13 20.84 -36.57 15.74
CA ASP A 13 19.41 -36.52 16.12
C ASP A 13 19.18 -35.56 17.30
N ARG A 14 18.57 -34.40 17.03
CA ARG A 14 17.27 -34.00 17.61
C ARG A 14 16.92 -32.56 17.25
N VAL A 15 15.88 -32.43 16.44
CA VAL A 15 15.03 -31.26 16.25
C VAL A 15 14.33 -30.94 17.56
N THR A 16 14.50 -29.72 18.08
CA THR A 16 13.61 -28.94 18.99
C THR A 16 14.46 -27.81 19.55
N GLU A 17 14.12 -26.54 19.57
CA GLU A 17 12.86 -25.82 19.37
C GLU A 17 13.27 -24.36 19.16
N SER A 18 12.74 -23.73 18.12
CA SER A 18 12.23 -22.36 18.24
C SER A 18 13.15 -21.29 18.83
N ASP A 19 14.28 -21.00 18.17
CA ASP A 19 14.88 -19.65 18.21
C ASP A 19 14.01 -18.69 17.38
N LEU A 20 12.73 -18.58 17.76
CA LEU A 20 11.89 -17.42 17.47
C LEU A 20 12.38 -16.26 18.33
N ILE A 21 13.61 -15.83 18.07
CA ILE A 21 14.12 -14.54 18.50
C ILE A 21 13.37 -13.51 17.67
N ILE A 22 12.12 -13.27 18.03
CA ILE A 22 11.38 -12.12 17.54
C ILE A 22 12.02 -10.93 18.26
N GLU A 23 13.01 -10.35 17.60
CA GLU A 23 13.44 -8.99 17.87
C GLU A 23 12.17 -8.13 17.86
N SER A 24 11.87 -7.49 18.99
CA SER A 24 10.62 -6.76 19.22
C SER A 24 10.29 -5.85 18.03
N ALA A 25 9.32 -6.26 17.22
CA ALA A 25 8.88 -5.48 16.07
C ALA A 25 8.09 -4.27 16.58
N LEU A 26 8.79 -3.15 16.81
CA LEU A 26 8.18 -1.87 17.15
C LEU A 26 7.32 -1.40 15.97
N ALA A 27 6.04 -1.78 15.97
CA ALA A 27 5.03 -1.26 15.06
C ALA A 27 4.78 0.21 15.42
N ARG A 28 5.60 1.11 14.85
CA ARG A 28 5.42 2.56 15.04
C ARG A 28 4.07 2.98 14.46
N VAL A 29 3.13 3.31 15.34
CA VAL A 29 1.84 3.92 15.00
C VAL A 29 2.11 5.16 14.15
N GLY A 30 1.46 5.26 12.98
CA GLY A 30 1.60 6.40 12.08
C GLY A 30 2.33 6.10 10.76
N ARG A 31 3.02 4.96 10.63
CA ARG A 31 3.50 4.51 9.31
C ARG A 31 2.32 4.36 8.35
N PRO A 32 2.42 4.73 7.07
CA PRO A 32 1.28 4.77 6.14
C PRO A 32 0.58 3.41 5.93
N MET A 33 1.18 2.30 6.35
CA MET A 33 0.59 0.95 6.36
C MET A 33 0.16 0.45 7.75
N THR A 34 0.20 1.28 8.79
CA THR A 34 -0.34 0.91 10.12
C THR A 34 -1.82 1.28 10.23
N PRO A 35 -2.66 0.48 10.91
CA PRO A 35 -4.12 0.64 10.92
C PRO A 35 -4.60 2.02 11.39
N VAL A 36 -3.83 2.65 12.28
CA VAL A 36 -4.19 3.92 12.94
C VAL A 36 -3.55 5.13 12.25
N SER A 37 -2.83 4.94 11.14
CA SER A 37 -2.24 6.07 10.41
C SER A 37 -3.30 6.85 9.64
N VAL A 38 -3.51 8.12 9.99
CA VAL A 38 -4.41 9.04 9.26
C VAL A 38 -4.03 9.10 7.77
N ALA A 39 -2.73 9.18 7.45
CA ALA A 39 -2.24 9.18 6.08
C ALA A 39 -2.46 7.84 5.35
N GLY A 40 -2.54 6.72 6.09
CA GLY A 40 -2.89 5.41 5.55
C GLY A 40 -4.38 5.27 5.29
N VAL A 41 -5.21 5.74 6.23
CA VAL A 41 -6.67 5.78 6.12
C VAL A 41 -7.08 6.66 4.95
N ALA A 42 -6.59 7.90 4.86
CA ALA A 42 -6.90 8.80 3.74
C ALA A 42 -6.55 8.19 2.38
N ARG A 43 -5.39 7.51 2.25
CA ARG A 43 -5.03 6.79 1.01
C ARG A 43 -5.91 5.57 0.71
N ARG A 44 -6.52 4.97 1.73
CA ARG A 44 -7.42 3.82 1.59
C ARG A 44 -8.84 4.28 1.29
N THR A 45 -9.31 5.38 1.89
CA THR A 45 -10.62 5.98 1.60
C THR A 45 -10.64 6.55 0.19
N THR A 46 -9.63 7.34 -0.21
CA THR A 46 -9.46 7.83 -1.58
C THR A 46 -9.52 6.70 -2.61
N ARG A 47 -8.75 5.62 -2.45
CA ARG A 47 -8.77 4.50 -3.40
C ARG A 47 -10.08 3.71 -3.44
N ARG A 48 -10.90 3.79 -2.38
CA ARG A 48 -12.22 3.14 -2.33
C ARG A 48 -13.28 4.01 -2.98
N ALA A 49 -13.28 5.31 -2.65
CA ALA A 49 -14.20 6.29 -3.21
C ALA A 49 -13.91 6.57 -4.69
N ILE A 50 -12.63 6.68 -5.08
CA ILE A 50 -12.21 7.13 -6.40
C ILE A 50 -11.73 5.92 -7.23
N ARG A 51 -12.54 5.48 -8.19
CA ARG A 51 -12.28 4.33 -9.08
C ARG A 51 -11.96 4.76 -10.50
N ARG A 52 -10.69 4.66 -10.88
CA ARG A 52 -10.21 5.01 -12.22
C ARG A 52 -10.76 4.01 -13.27
N SER A 53 -11.29 4.53 -14.37
CA SER A 53 -11.72 3.73 -15.53
C SER A 53 -10.61 3.61 -16.59
N THR A 54 -10.88 2.88 -17.67
CA THR A 54 -10.01 2.79 -18.85
C THR A 54 -10.34 3.83 -19.93
N ILE A 55 -11.29 4.74 -19.66
CA ILE A 55 -11.74 5.75 -20.61
C ILE A 55 -10.86 7.00 -20.46
N TYR A 56 -10.15 7.33 -21.53
CA TYR A 56 -9.30 8.51 -21.61
C TYR A 56 -9.89 9.56 -22.56
N ALA A 57 -9.76 10.82 -22.16
CA ALA A 57 -10.13 12.00 -22.93
C ALA A 57 -8.88 12.85 -23.16
N ALA A 58 -8.67 13.30 -24.39
CA ALA A 58 -7.55 14.18 -24.74
C ALA A 58 -7.73 15.61 -24.19
N THR A 59 -8.98 16.06 -24.05
CA THR A 59 -9.32 17.39 -23.54
C THR A 59 -10.53 17.32 -22.63
N LEU A 60 -10.63 18.28 -21.71
CA LEU A 60 -11.81 18.42 -20.86
C LEU A 60 -12.94 19.12 -21.63
N PRO A 61 -14.19 18.67 -21.49
CA PRO A 61 -15.36 19.40 -21.96
C PRO A 61 -15.42 20.82 -21.36
N ARG A 62 -16.18 21.72 -22.00
CA ARG A 62 -16.40 23.06 -21.45
C ARG A 62 -17.38 23.02 -20.28
N GLY A 63 -17.18 23.89 -19.28
CA GLY A 63 -18.07 23.98 -18.11
C GLY A 63 -17.69 23.06 -16.94
N CYS A 64 -16.47 22.53 -16.91
CA CYS A 64 -15.98 21.74 -15.78
C CYS A 64 -15.63 22.64 -14.59
N ALA A 65 -15.95 22.16 -13.38
CA ALA A 65 -15.51 22.76 -12.12
C ALA A 65 -14.49 21.85 -11.42
N THR A 66 -13.48 22.43 -10.78
CA THR A 66 -12.57 21.67 -9.93
C THR A 66 -13.22 21.43 -8.58
N VAL A 67 -13.32 20.17 -8.17
CA VAL A 67 -13.89 19.72 -6.89
C VAL A 67 -12.85 18.87 -6.17
N VAL A 68 -12.82 18.95 -4.84
CA VAL A 68 -11.94 18.11 -4.01
C VAL A 68 -12.78 17.01 -3.37
N VAL A 69 -12.48 15.76 -3.71
CA VAL A 69 -13.14 14.57 -3.16
C VAL A 69 -12.10 13.74 -2.42
N GLU A 70 -12.34 13.43 -1.15
CA GLU A 70 -11.39 12.68 -0.31
C GLU A 70 -9.96 13.27 -0.30
N GLY A 71 -9.83 14.59 -0.49
CA GLY A 71 -8.53 15.27 -0.59
C GLY A 71 -7.82 15.15 -1.96
N THR A 72 -8.51 14.64 -2.99
CA THR A 72 -8.01 14.56 -4.38
C THR A 72 -8.74 15.56 -5.26
N ASN A 73 -8.00 16.34 -6.05
CA ASN A 73 -8.56 17.28 -7.01
C ASN A 73 -9.08 16.53 -8.25
N LEU A 74 -10.38 16.62 -8.49
CA LEU A 74 -11.07 16.08 -9.66
C LEU A 74 -11.75 17.21 -10.41
N TYR A 75 -11.99 17.01 -11.71
CA TYR A 75 -12.79 17.92 -12.51
C TYR A 75 -14.17 17.31 -12.73
N HIS A 76 -15.20 18.00 -12.26
CA HIS A 76 -16.58 17.59 -12.43
C HIS A 76 -17.18 18.29 -13.65
N CYS A 77 -17.57 17.51 -14.66
CA CYS A 77 -18.15 18.01 -15.89
C CYS A 77 -19.50 17.32 -16.11
N GLY A 78 -20.60 18.03 -15.89
CA GLY A 78 -21.95 17.46 -16.00
C GLY A 78 -22.19 16.40 -14.92
N THR A 79 -22.06 15.12 -15.27
CA THR A 79 -22.27 13.96 -14.39
C THR A 79 -21.02 13.11 -14.22
N THR A 80 -19.91 13.50 -14.83
CA THR A 80 -18.71 12.66 -14.93
C THR A 80 -17.54 13.36 -14.26
N TYR A 81 -16.77 12.60 -13.48
CA TYR A 81 -15.53 13.08 -12.89
C TYR A 81 -14.34 12.71 -13.76
N TYR A 82 -13.42 13.65 -13.90
CA TYR A 82 -12.18 13.47 -14.63
C TYR A 82 -10.99 13.72 -13.71
N GLN A 83 -9.96 12.91 -13.84
CA GLN A 83 -8.68 13.08 -13.17
C GLN A 83 -7.60 13.34 -14.21
N ALA A 84 -6.67 14.24 -13.90
CA ALA A 84 -5.51 14.48 -14.75
C ALA A 84 -4.57 13.26 -14.74
N ASP A 85 -4.18 12.80 -15.92
CA ASP A 85 -3.25 11.70 -16.15
C ASP A 85 -2.17 12.13 -17.16
N GLY A 86 -1.19 12.88 -16.67
CA GLY A 86 -0.13 13.44 -17.50
C GLY A 86 -0.68 14.43 -18.54
N LYS A 87 -0.74 14.01 -19.81
CA LYS A 87 -1.23 14.81 -20.95
C LYS A 87 -2.70 14.57 -21.27
N GLN A 88 -3.34 13.60 -20.63
CA GLN A 88 -4.72 13.21 -20.87
C GLN A 88 -5.52 13.30 -19.57
N TYR A 89 -6.82 13.09 -19.70
CA TYR A 89 -7.74 13.01 -18.57
C TYR A 89 -8.40 11.65 -18.57
N VAL A 90 -8.45 11.01 -17.41
CA VAL A 90 -9.12 9.73 -17.24
C VAL A 90 -10.47 9.93 -16.56
N VAL A 91 -11.48 9.21 -17.01
CA VAL A 91 -12.78 9.20 -16.34
C VAL A 91 -12.69 8.39 -15.05
N VAL A 92 -13.27 8.93 -13.99
CA VAL A 92 -13.23 8.34 -12.66
C VAL A 92 -14.63 8.28 -12.09
N TYR A 93 -14.95 7.18 -11.42
CA TYR A 93 -16.18 7.03 -10.66
C TYR A 93 -15.91 7.38 -9.20
N VAL A 94 -16.86 8.09 -8.60
CA VAL A 94 -16.83 8.47 -7.19
C VAL A 94 -17.99 7.77 -6.50
N ASP A 95 -17.69 6.95 -5.49
CA ASP A 95 -18.63 6.23 -4.61
C ASP A 95 -18.80 6.92 -3.25
#